data_AF-F2R0T4-F1
#
_entry.id   AF-F2R0T4-F1
#
_cell.length_a   1.000
_cell.length_b   1.000
_cell.length_c   1.000
_cell.angle_alpha   90.00
_cell.angle_beta   90.00
_cell.angle_gamma   90.00
#
_symmetry.space_group_name_H-M   'P 1'
#
loop_
_entity.id
_entity.type
_entity.pdbx_description
1 polymer ?
#
loop_
_entity_poly.entity_id
_entity_poly.type
_entity_poly.pdbx_seq_one_letter_code
_entity_poly.pdbx_strand_id
1 'polypeptide(L)'
;MDIRTELDNFLGEKRALVDAIAREFRAGTPAKEIARTVAPAFSRDQVTQYLSAVALADKARKALDEAGLAFAADVLVSGIDTPREARLIPAADPEETPDYPSLPTRIRDALRAFHITLDLLQTGEHDEDTSDAEIDGFFLDGQPVRLIKLKPRT
;
A
#
# COMPACT_ATOMS: atom_id res chain seq x y z
N MET A 1 4.32 -25.98 -27.85
CA MET A 1 3.89 -25.17 -26.70
C MET A 1 2.98 -24.09 -27.25
N ASP A 2 1.80 -23.88 -26.66
CA ASP A 2 0.87 -22.84 -27.13
C ASP A 2 1.16 -21.50 -26.43
N ILE A 3 0.67 -20.41 -27.02
CA ILE A 3 0.91 -19.05 -26.50
C ILE A 3 0.35 -18.87 -25.08
N ARG A 4 -0.71 -19.59 -24.71
CA ARG A 4 -1.33 -19.49 -23.38
C ARG A 4 -0.40 -20.03 -22.31
N THR A 5 0.20 -21.20 -22.56
CA THR A 5 1.14 -21.84 -21.64
C THR A 5 2.39 -20.97 -21.44
N GLU A 6 2.93 -20.38 -22.51
CA GLU A 6 4.07 -19.46 -22.41
C GLU A 6 3.74 -18.19 -21.61
N LEU A 7 2.52 -17.66 -21.79
CA LEU A 7 2.06 -16.49 -21.05
C LEU A 7 1.91 -16.79 -19.56
N ASP A 8 1.31 -17.92 -19.20
CA ASP A 8 1.12 -18.33 -17.80
C ASP A 8 2.47 -18.53 -17.09
N ASN A 9 3.44 -19.15 -17.77
CA ASN A 9 4.80 -19.31 -17.25
C ASN A 9 5.46 -17.94 -17.02
N PHE A 10 5.41 -17.05 -18.01
CA PHE A 10 5.98 -15.71 -17.90
C PHE A 10 5.36 -14.92 -16.73
N LEU A 11 4.02 -14.95 -16.58
CA LEU A 11 3.32 -14.27 -15.49
C LEU A 11 3.68 -14.87 -14.12
N GLY A 12 3.78 -16.20 -14.03
CA GLY A 12 4.21 -16.91 -12.83
C GLY A 12 5.62 -16.53 -12.40
N GLU A 13 6.57 -16.55 -13.34
CA GLU A 13 7.97 -16.16 -13.10
C GLU A 13 8.10 -14.68 -12.72
N LYS A 14 7.37 -13.79 -13.40
CA LYS A 14 7.33 -12.36 -13.07
C LYS A 14 6.86 -12.16 -11.63
N ARG A 15 5.79 -12.84 -11.21
CA ARG A 15 5.28 -12.76 -9.83
C ARG A 15 6.30 -13.26 -8.81
N ALA A 16 6.93 -14.41 -9.08
CA ALA A 16 7.97 -14.95 -8.20
C ALA A 16 9.17 -14.01 -8.05
N LEU A 17 9.57 -13.32 -9.12
CA LEU A 17 10.62 -12.31 -9.08
C LEU A 17 10.23 -11.09 -8.24
N VAL A 18 8.99 -10.59 -8.37
CA VAL A 18 8.47 -9.47 -7.57
C VAL A 18 8.42 -9.84 -6.08
N ASP A 19 7.97 -11.05 -5.75
CA ASP A 19 7.94 -11.54 -4.37
C ASP A 19 9.36 -11.67 -3.80
N ALA A 20 10.32 -12.10 -4.61
CA ALA A 20 11.74 -12.14 -4.21
C ALA A 20 12.32 -10.75 -3.95
N ILE A 21 12.04 -9.77 -4.81
CA ILE A 21 12.41 -8.36 -4.63
C ILE A 21 11.91 -7.83 -3.29
N ALA A 22 10.63 -8.03 -2.97
CA ALA A 22 10.03 -7.55 -1.72
C ALA A 22 10.63 -8.27 -0.49
N ARG A 23 10.91 -9.57 -0.60
CA ARG A 23 11.54 -10.36 0.46
C ARG A 23 12.97 -9.89 0.76
N GLU A 24 13.80 -9.68 -0.27
CA GLU A 24 15.16 -9.17 -0.09
C GLU A 24 15.17 -7.78 0.56
N PHE A 25 14.26 -6.91 0.13
CA PHE A 25 14.12 -5.58 0.71
C PHE A 25 13.78 -5.64 2.21
N ARG A 26 12.83 -6.51 2.61
CA ARG A 26 12.48 -6.73 4.02
C ARG A 26 13.59 -7.37 4.84
N ALA A 27 14.46 -8.15 4.20
CA ALA A 27 15.67 -8.69 4.82
C ALA A 27 16.77 -7.63 5.06
N GLY A 28 16.56 -6.39 4.59
CA GLY A 28 17.43 -5.25 4.84
C GLY A 28 18.30 -4.82 3.65
N THR A 29 18.17 -5.47 2.49
CA THR A 29 18.94 -5.07 1.30
C THR A 29 18.49 -3.69 0.80
N PRO A 30 19.40 -2.73 0.56
CA PRO A 30 19.04 -1.40 0.09
C PRO A 30 18.31 -1.42 -1.26
N ALA A 31 17.24 -0.62 -1.40
CA ALA A 31 16.46 -0.55 -2.64
C ALA A 31 17.28 -0.26 -3.90
N LYS A 32 18.34 0.56 -3.79
CA LYS A 32 19.25 0.88 -4.90
C LYS A 32 20.05 -0.34 -5.37
N GLU A 33 20.42 -1.22 -4.45
CA GLU A 33 21.15 -2.44 -4.77
C GLU A 33 20.24 -3.44 -5.47
N ILE A 34 19.03 -3.66 -4.94
CA ILE A 34 18.01 -4.50 -5.57
C ILE A 34 17.70 -4.00 -6.98
N ALA A 35 17.46 -2.69 -7.13
CA ALA A 35 17.19 -2.06 -8.43
C ALA A 35 18.33 -2.23 -9.44
N ARG A 36 19.59 -2.35 -8.98
CA ARG A 36 20.72 -2.66 -9.86
C ARG A 36 20.71 -4.11 -10.30
N THR A 37 20.39 -5.04 -9.40
CA THR A 37 20.33 -6.48 -9.67
C THR A 37 19.22 -6.83 -10.66
N VAL A 38 18.04 -6.23 -10.51
CA VAL A 38 16.87 -6.54 -11.36
C VAL A 38 16.70 -5.59 -12.56
N ALA A 39 17.72 -4.75 -12.84
CA ALA A 39 17.72 -3.79 -13.94
C ALA A 39 17.42 -4.38 -15.34
N PRO A 40 17.77 -5.65 -15.66
CA PRO A 40 17.38 -6.25 -16.93
C PRO A 40 15.87 -6.47 -17.09
N ALA A 41 15.14 -6.60 -15.98
CA ALA A 41 13.71 -6.89 -15.98
C ALA A 41 12.84 -5.66 -15.69
N PHE A 42 13.33 -4.73 -14.86
CA PHE A 42 12.60 -3.55 -14.42
C PHE A 42 13.46 -2.29 -14.45
N SER A 43 12.83 -1.14 -14.67
CA SER A 43 13.54 0.13 -14.54
C SER A 43 13.90 0.39 -13.07
N ARG A 44 15.00 1.12 -12.83
CA ARG A 44 15.42 1.45 -11.46
C ARG A 44 14.37 2.25 -10.70
N ASP A 45 13.76 3.23 -11.36
CA ASP A 45 12.72 4.08 -10.80
C ASP A 45 11.49 3.24 -10.37
N GLN A 46 11.05 2.33 -11.25
CA GLN A 46 9.94 1.41 -10.98
C GLN A 46 10.18 0.59 -9.71
N VAL A 47 11.37 0.00 -9.57
CA VAL A 47 11.75 -0.79 -8.38
C VAL A 47 11.78 0.10 -7.14
N THR A 48 12.38 1.30 -7.22
CA THR A 48 12.47 2.19 -6.06
C THR A 48 11.11 2.71 -5.59
N GLN A 49 10.20 3.04 -6.52
CA GLN A 49 8.83 3.46 -6.20
C GLN A 49 8.05 2.30 -5.58
N TYR A 50 8.14 1.10 -6.17
CA TYR A 50 7.50 -0.10 -5.64
C TYR A 50 7.98 -0.42 -4.22
N LEU A 51 9.30 -0.43 -3.98
CA LEU A 51 9.85 -0.68 -2.66
C LEU A 51 9.51 0.43 -1.64
N SER A 52 9.33 1.67 -2.10
CA SER A 52 8.82 2.76 -1.25
C SER A 52 7.37 2.49 -0.82
N ALA A 53 6.53 1.99 -1.74
CA ALA A 53 5.17 1.57 -1.42
C ALA A 53 5.15 0.36 -0.47
N VAL A 54 6.03 -0.63 -0.67
CA VAL A 54 6.18 -1.78 0.25
C VAL A 54 6.57 -1.30 1.65
N ALA A 55 7.55 -0.41 1.78
CA ALA A 55 7.94 0.15 3.07
C ALA A 55 6.79 0.89 3.77
N LEU A 56 6.00 1.64 3.00
CA LEU A 56 4.85 2.38 3.52
C LEU A 56 3.74 1.43 3.99
N ALA A 57 3.43 0.39 3.21
CA ALA A 57 2.48 -0.65 3.56
C ALA A 57 2.90 -1.40 4.83
N ASP A 58 4.17 -1.80 4.92
CA ASP A 58 4.68 -2.52 6.10
C ASP A 58 4.61 -1.64 7.37
N LYS A 59 4.87 -0.33 7.26
CA LYS A 59 4.67 0.62 8.38
C LYS A 59 3.21 0.79 8.75
N ALA A 60 2.30 0.88 7.78
CA ALA A 60 0.87 1.00 8.04
C ALA A 60 0.33 -0.26 8.73
N ARG A 61 0.73 -1.46 8.29
CA ARG A 61 0.38 -2.72 8.97
C ARG A 61 0.83 -2.71 10.43
N LYS A 62 2.08 -2.30 10.66
CA LYS A 62 2.62 -2.17 12.03
C LYS A 62 1.82 -1.16 12.87
N ALA A 63 1.43 -0.02 12.30
CA ALA A 63 0.62 0.98 13.00
C ALA A 63 -0.75 0.45 13.41
N LEU A 64 -1.41 -0.30 12.52
CA LEU A 64 -2.71 -0.91 12.80
C LEU A 64 -2.59 -2.03 13.82
N ASP A 65 -1.54 -2.86 13.74
CA ASP A 65 -1.28 -3.93 14.69
C ASP A 65 -1.04 -3.39 16.11
N GLU A 66 -0.16 -2.38 16.25
CA GLU A 66 0.12 -1.73 17.54
C GLU A 66 -1.11 -1.03 18.15
N ALA A 67 -2.05 -0.58 17.31
CA ALA A 67 -3.31 0.03 17.75
C ALA A 67 -4.45 -1.00 17.98
N GLY A 68 -4.21 -2.29 17.74
CA GLY A 68 -5.24 -3.34 17.81
C GLY A 68 -6.33 -3.20 16.73
N LEU A 69 -6.00 -2.61 15.59
CA LEU A 69 -6.88 -2.31 14.45
C LEU A 69 -6.58 -3.18 13.22
N ALA A 70 -5.73 -4.21 13.33
CA ALA A 70 -5.39 -5.08 12.21
C ALA A 70 -6.61 -5.82 11.61
N PHE A 71 -7.65 -6.07 12.42
CA PHE A 71 -8.91 -6.67 11.95
C PHE A 71 -9.75 -5.72 11.09
N ALA A 72 -9.52 -4.41 11.21
CA ALA A 72 -10.40 -3.40 10.67
C ALA A 72 -10.11 -3.07 9.21
N ALA A 73 -8.86 -3.24 8.80
CA ALA A 73 -8.41 -2.81 7.49
C ALA A 73 -7.25 -3.65 6.97
N ASP A 74 -7.35 -4.03 5.71
CA ASP A 74 -6.28 -4.66 4.95
C ASP A 74 -5.39 -3.62 4.30
N VAL A 75 -4.07 -3.84 4.38
CA VAL A 75 -3.07 -3.02 3.69
C VAL A 75 -2.51 -3.78 2.50
N LEU A 76 -2.64 -3.21 1.31
CA LEU A 76 -2.24 -3.81 0.04
C LEU A 76 -1.25 -2.92 -0.71
N VAL A 77 -0.49 -3.54 -1.60
CA VAL A 77 0.35 -2.83 -2.58
C VAL A 77 -0.13 -3.23 -3.97
N SER A 78 -0.40 -2.25 -4.83
CA SER A 78 -0.99 -2.48 -6.17
C SER A 78 -0.08 -3.25 -7.15
N GLY A 79 1.21 -3.39 -6.84
CA GLY A 79 2.18 -4.18 -7.60
C GLY A 79 3.39 -3.36 -8.05
N ILE A 80 4.33 -4.03 -8.74
CA ILE A 80 5.52 -3.37 -9.31
C ILE A 80 5.19 -2.59 -10.59
N ASP A 81 4.16 -3.00 -11.30
CA ASP A 81 3.61 -2.26 -12.44
C ASP A 81 2.79 -1.05 -11.96
N THR A 82 2.38 -0.16 -12.85
CA THR A 82 1.61 1.04 -12.48
C THR A 82 0.17 0.66 -12.11
N PRO A 83 -0.41 1.21 -11.03
CA PRO A 83 0.20 2.13 -10.05
C PRO A 83 1.06 1.40 -9.01
N ARG A 84 2.04 2.07 -8.41
CA ARG A 84 2.97 1.53 -7.38
C ARG A 84 2.65 2.15 -6.03
N GLU A 85 1.51 1.79 -5.47
CA GLU A 85 0.92 2.47 -4.31
C GLU A 85 0.63 1.50 -3.18
N ALA A 86 0.74 1.99 -1.95
CA ALA A 86 0.20 1.33 -0.78
C ALA A 86 -1.23 1.84 -0.57
N ARG A 87 -2.15 0.91 -0.29
CA ARG A 87 -3.59 1.18 -0.15
C ARG A 87 -4.11 0.52 1.11
N LEU A 88 -5.17 1.10 1.63
CA LEU A 88 -5.95 0.61 2.75
C LEU A 88 -7.35 0.26 2.25
N ILE A 89 -7.87 -0.91 2.63
CA ILE A 89 -9.23 -1.36 2.31
C ILE A 89 -9.91 -1.76 3.61
N PRO A 90 -11.18 -1.40 3.85
CA PRO A 90 -11.92 -1.91 5.00
C PRO A 90 -12.02 -3.44 4.96
N ALA A 91 -11.71 -4.06 6.09
CA ALA A 91 -11.87 -5.50 6.30
C ALA A 91 -12.89 -5.82 7.40
N ALA A 92 -13.26 -4.82 8.21
CA ALA A 92 -14.30 -4.93 9.22
C ALA A 92 -15.69 -5.07 8.58
N ASP A 93 -16.49 -6.01 9.08
CA ASP A 93 -17.92 -6.08 8.78
C ASP A 93 -18.67 -5.00 9.56
N PRO A 94 -19.44 -4.11 8.90
CA PRO A 94 -20.24 -3.08 9.58
C PRO A 94 -21.25 -3.63 10.59
N GLU A 95 -21.80 -4.82 10.35
CA GLU A 95 -22.81 -5.44 11.24
C GLU A 95 -22.16 -6.07 12.48
N GLU A 96 -20.92 -6.55 12.36
CA GLU A 96 -20.20 -7.22 13.45
C GLU A 96 -19.23 -6.31 14.20
N THR A 97 -19.02 -5.06 13.74
CA THR A 97 -18.06 -4.13 14.33
C THR A 97 -18.77 -3.02 15.13
N PRO A 98 -18.72 -3.06 16.47
CA PRO A 98 -19.19 -1.97 17.30
C PRO A 98 -18.45 -0.67 16.93
N ASP A 99 -19.20 0.44 16.90
CA ASP A 99 -18.68 1.77 16.59
C ASP A 99 -18.02 1.88 15.20
N TYR A 100 -18.46 1.07 14.22
CA TYR A 100 -17.98 1.13 12.83
C TYR A 100 -17.90 2.55 12.24
N PRO A 101 -18.86 3.47 12.47
CA PRO A 101 -18.75 4.84 11.97
C PRO A 101 -17.55 5.63 12.51
N SER A 102 -17.01 5.27 13.68
CA SER A 102 -15.83 5.91 14.29
C SER A 102 -14.50 5.27 13.87
N LEU A 103 -14.56 4.13 13.20
CA LEU A 103 -13.39 3.34 12.82
C LEU A 103 -12.39 4.11 11.94
N PRO A 104 -12.82 4.91 10.93
CA PRO A 104 -11.89 5.66 10.10
C PRO A 104 -11.03 6.64 10.90
N THR A 105 -11.63 7.33 11.89
CA THR A 105 -10.90 8.26 12.76
C THR A 105 -9.81 7.53 13.57
N ARG A 106 -10.16 6.38 14.17
CA ARG A 106 -9.21 5.55 14.92
C ARG A 106 -8.05 5.06 14.05
N ILE A 107 -8.35 4.64 12.83
CA ILE A 107 -7.36 4.25 11.82
C ILE A 107 -6.43 5.42 11.49
N ARG A 108 -6.97 6.61 11.20
CA ARG A 108 -6.18 7.80 10.86
C ARG A 108 -5.26 8.22 12.01
N ASP A 109 -5.76 8.17 13.24
CA ASP A 109 -4.96 8.50 14.42
C ASP A 109 -3.80 7.50 14.64
N ALA A 110 -4.05 6.19 14.45
CA ALA A 110 -3.01 5.17 14.49
C ALA A 110 -1.93 5.39 13.42
N LEU A 111 -2.34 5.69 12.19
CA LEU A 111 -1.43 5.97 11.06
C LEU A 111 -0.62 7.25 11.26
N ARG A 112 -1.21 8.28 11.88
CA ARG A 112 -0.55 9.57 12.11
C ARG A 112 0.68 9.43 13.02
N ALA A 113 0.65 8.53 14.00
CA ALA A 113 1.81 8.22 14.85
C ALA A 113 3.03 7.69 14.06
N PHE A 114 2.79 7.14 12.87
CA PHE A 114 3.82 6.64 11.95
C PHE A 114 4.14 7.62 10.81
N HIS A 115 3.65 8.87 10.90
CA HIS A 115 3.72 9.88 9.85
C HIS A 115 3.09 9.40 8.53
N ILE A 116 1.93 8.74 8.62
CA ILE A 116 1.14 8.28 7.47
C ILE A 116 -0.21 8.99 7.51
N THR A 117 -0.70 9.40 6.34
CA THR A 117 -2.04 9.94 6.13
C THR A 117 -2.75 9.17 5.01
N LEU A 118 -4.06 9.37 4.91
CA LEU A 118 -4.91 8.82 3.85
C LEU A 118 -5.14 9.87 2.76
N ASP A 119 -5.42 9.41 1.55
CA ASP A 119 -5.77 10.25 0.41
C ASP A 119 -6.72 9.50 -0.53
N LEU A 120 -7.53 10.25 -1.30
CA LEU A 120 -8.40 9.68 -2.32
C LEU A 120 -7.62 9.42 -3.60
N LEU A 121 -8.00 8.37 -4.32
CA LEU A 121 -7.29 7.86 -5.50
C LEU A 121 -7.40 8.77 -6.75
N GLN A 122 -8.03 9.94 -6.67
CA GLN A 122 -8.66 10.54 -7.85
C GLN A 122 -7.74 11.36 -8.78
N THR A 123 -6.54 11.79 -8.39
CA THR A 123 -5.77 12.71 -9.28
C THR A 123 -4.26 12.49 -9.35
N GLY A 124 -3.67 11.62 -8.53
CA GLY A 124 -2.20 11.44 -8.50
C GLY A 124 -1.43 12.62 -7.88
N GLU A 125 -2.07 13.78 -7.75
CA GLU A 125 -1.70 14.88 -6.88
C GLU A 125 -2.42 14.73 -5.54
N HIS A 126 -1.78 15.13 -4.44
CA HIS A 126 -2.46 15.23 -3.17
C HIS A 126 -3.45 16.38 -3.30
N ASP A 127 -4.74 16.08 -3.36
CA ASP A 127 -5.74 17.12 -3.39
C ASP A 127 -5.86 17.66 -1.96
N GLU A 128 -5.18 18.78 -1.69
CA GLU A 128 -5.23 19.45 -0.38
C GLU A 128 -6.66 19.86 0.03
N ASP A 129 -7.60 19.86 -0.93
CA ASP A 129 -9.01 20.17 -0.70
C ASP A 129 -9.85 18.93 -0.33
N THR A 130 -9.31 17.71 -0.43
CA THR A 130 -10.01 16.49 0.01
C THR A 130 -10.14 16.48 1.53
N SER A 131 -11.38 16.53 2.01
CA SER A 131 -11.68 16.52 3.43
C SER A 131 -11.56 15.12 4.04
N ASP A 132 -11.23 15.08 5.33
CA ASP A 132 -11.25 13.86 6.13
C ASP A 132 -12.61 13.12 6.05
N ALA A 133 -13.71 13.87 5.97
CA ALA A 133 -15.06 13.31 5.88
C ALA A 133 -15.31 12.59 4.54
N GLU A 134 -14.74 13.08 3.45
CA GLU A 134 -14.81 12.42 2.15
C GLU A 134 -13.98 11.13 2.15
N ILE A 135 -12.77 11.16 2.71
CA ILE A 135 -11.94 9.95 2.86
C ILE A 135 -12.65 8.90 3.72
N ASP A 136 -13.20 9.32 4.86
CA ASP A 136 -13.91 8.44 5.78
C ASP A 136 -15.14 7.83 5.08
N GLY A 137 -15.89 8.62 4.29
CA GLY A 137 -17.00 8.13 3.47
C GLY A 137 -16.59 7.06 2.46
N PHE A 138 -15.54 7.31 1.66
CA PHE A 138 -15.02 6.33 0.69
C PHE A 138 -14.58 5.03 1.38
N PHE A 139 -13.89 5.15 2.52
CA PHE A 139 -13.45 3.98 3.27
C PHE A 139 -14.64 3.18 3.81
N LEU A 140 -15.66 3.84 4.37
CA LEU A 140 -16.85 3.16 4.89
C LEU A 140 -17.68 2.50 3.77
N ASP A 141 -17.65 3.05 2.56
CA ASP A 141 -18.29 2.52 1.34
C ASP A 141 -17.55 1.33 0.71
N GLY A 142 -16.52 0.79 1.38
CA GLY A 142 -15.76 -0.35 0.85
C GLY A 142 -14.67 0.03 -0.14
N GLN A 143 -14.46 1.32 -0.41
CA GLN A 143 -13.51 1.76 -1.43
C GLN A 143 -12.07 1.80 -0.89
N PRO A 144 -11.07 1.41 -1.71
CA PRO A 144 -9.69 1.55 -1.33
C PRO A 144 -9.29 3.02 -1.20
N VAL A 145 -8.56 3.35 -0.13
CA VAL A 145 -7.95 4.67 0.07
C VAL A 145 -6.43 4.56 0.02
N ARG A 146 -5.76 5.59 -0.49
CA ARG A 146 -4.31 5.58 -0.69
C ARG A 146 -3.58 5.94 0.60
N LEU A 147 -2.47 5.28 0.89
CA LEU A 147 -1.55 5.64 1.97
C LEU A 147 -0.50 6.62 1.44
N ILE A 148 -0.28 7.71 2.18
CA ILE A 148 0.73 8.72 1.86
C ILE A 148 1.60 9.01 3.08
N LYS A 149 2.90 9.24 2.86
CA LYS A 149 3.81 9.68 3.92
C LYS A 149 3.61 11.18 4.18
N LEU A 150 3.33 11.55 5.42
CA LEU A 150 3.31 12.95 5.85
C LEU A 150 4.70 13.57 5.67
N LYS A 151 4.75 14.68 4.94
CA LYS A 151 5.93 15.55 4.94
C LYS A 151 5.93 16.33 6.27
N PRO A 152 7.07 16.41 6.99
CA PRO A 152 7.14 17.30 8.14
C PRO A 152 6.87 18.74 7.68
N ARG A 153 5.98 19.45 8.37
CA ARG A 153 5.79 20.89 8.17
C ARG A 153 7.09 21.58 8.57
N THR A 154 7.83 22.09 7.58
CA THR A 154 8.97 23.00 7.76
C THR A 154 8.50 24.41 8.05
#